data_AF-A0AA96WV67-F1
#
_entry.id   AF-A0AA96WV67-F1
#
_cell.length_a   1.000
_cell.length_b   1.000
_cell.length_c   1.000
_cell.angle_alpha   90.00
_cell.angle_beta   90.00
_cell.angle_gamma   90.00
#
_symmetry.space_group_name_H-M   'P 1'
#
loop_
_entity.id
_entity.type
_entity.pdbx_description
1 polymer ?
#
loop_
_entity_poly.entity_id
_entity_poly.type
_entity_poly.pdbx_seq_one_letter_code
_entity_poly.pdbx_strand_id
1 'polypeptide(L)'
;MSLIARIGYGYQLVQDVRPDRSPINQETAYLCLEVEDSGIGIPKDRWHLLFRPFQQIDSSMTRKHEGTGLGLALTKRLAEMHGGTLSFWSVPDKGSTFRIWLPWLDPFAEIEETDADLSIAPSPVKQSQPLSIQNS
;
A
#
# COMPACT_ATOMS: atom_id res chain seq x y z
N MET A 1 21.98 6.29 10.96
CA MET A 1 20.97 5.42 10.33
C MET A 1 19.68 6.22 10.26
N SER A 2 19.29 6.60 9.04
CA SER A 2 18.02 7.22 8.72
C SER A 2 17.08 6.18 8.13
N LEU A 3 15.79 6.38 8.35
CA LEU A 3 14.72 5.60 7.72
C LEU A 3 13.75 6.59 7.08
N ILE A 4 13.43 6.37 5.81
CA ILE A 4 12.51 7.19 5.04
C ILE A 4 11.43 6.27 4.50
N ALA A 5 10.17 6.64 4.70
CA ALA A 5 9.04 5.93 4.14
C ALA A 5 8.34 6.83 3.11
N ARG A 6 7.91 6.25 1.99
CA ARG A 6 7.08 6.92 1.00
C ARG A 6 5.94 6.02 0.53
N ILE A 7 4.86 6.65 0.11
CA ILE A 7 3.70 6.00 -0.49
C ILE A 7 3.52 6.59 -1.88
N GLY A 8 3.35 5.73 -2.88
CA GLY A 8 3.03 6.13 -4.24
C GLY A 8 1.91 5.28 -4.81
N TYR A 9 1.13 5.86 -5.73
CA TYR A 9 0.03 5.19 -6.41
C TYR A 9 -0.03 5.58 -7.89
N GLY A 10 -0.51 4.66 -8.74
CA GLY A 10 -0.79 4.93 -10.14
C GLY A 10 0.40 5.52 -10.91
N TYR A 11 0.21 6.71 -11.52
CA TYR A 11 1.20 7.37 -12.38
C TYR A 11 2.48 7.82 -11.63
N GLN A 12 2.46 7.88 -10.30
CA GLN A 12 3.65 8.22 -9.50
C GLN A 12 4.69 7.09 -9.51
N LEU A 13 4.28 5.89 -9.92
CA LEU A 13 5.12 4.68 -9.94
C LEU A 13 5.66 4.35 -11.33
N VAL A 14 5.47 5.22 -12.33
CA VAL A 14 5.82 4.95 -13.75
C VAL A 14 7.30 4.63 -13.98
N GLN A 15 8.19 5.06 -13.09
CA GLN A 15 9.63 4.76 -13.15
C GLN A 15 10.05 3.58 -12.27
N ASP A 16 9.15 3.05 -11.42
CA ASP A 16 9.46 1.93 -10.54
C ASP A 16 9.05 0.59 -11.16
N VAL A 17 9.96 -0.38 -11.11
CA VAL A 17 9.76 -1.69 -11.71
C VAL A 17 9.04 -2.61 -10.73
N ARG A 18 7.84 -3.06 -11.10
CA ARG A 18 7.15 -4.17 -10.41
C ARG A 18 7.99 -5.46 -10.56
N PRO A 19 8.14 -6.29 -9.52
CA PRO A 19 8.96 -7.51 -9.60
C PRO A 19 8.47 -8.53 -10.64
N ASP A 20 7.19 -8.55 -11.00
CA ASP A 20 6.66 -9.41 -12.08
C ASP A 20 6.60 -8.73 -13.45
N ARG A 21 7.07 -7.46 -13.55
CA ARG A 21 7.13 -6.64 -14.76
C ARG A 21 5.80 -6.38 -15.46
N SER A 22 4.66 -6.62 -14.81
CA SER A 22 3.37 -6.24 -15.39
C SER A 22 3.26 -4.71 -15.51
N PRO A 23 2.64 -4.18 -16.58
CA PRO A 23 2.49 -2.75 -16.77
C PRO A 23 1.62 -2.13 -15.68
N ILE A 24 2.04 -1.00 -15.13
CA ILE A 24 1.20 -0.15 -14.27
C ILE A 24 0.36 0.72 -15.20
N ASN A 25 -0.97 0.58 -15.16
CA ASN A 25 -1.89 1.39 -15.96
C ASN A 25 -3.15 1.74 -15.14
N GLN A 26 -4.06 2.52 -15.72
CA GLN A 26 -5.30 2.95 -15.04
C GLN A 26 -6.24 1.76 -14.72
N GLU A 27 -6.18 0.69 -15.51
CA GLU A 27 -6.99 -0.52 -15.33
C GLU A 27 -6.42 -1.47 -14.25
N THR A 28 -5.14 -1.31 -13.92
CA THR A 28 -4.42 -2.07 -12.89
C THR A 28 -3.71 -1.09 -11.97
N ALA A 29 -4.51 -0.36 -11.18
CA ALA A 29 -3.96 0.56 -10.19
C ALA A 29 -3.26 -0.26 -9.08
N TYR A 30 -2.09 0.21 -8.65
CA TYR A 30 -1.32 -0.38 -7.54
C TYR A 30 -0.92 0.70 -6.54
N LEU A 31 -0.85 0.30 -5.28
CA LEU A 31 -0.23 1.04 -4.18
C LEU A 31 1.17 0.49 -3.95
N CYS A 32 2.17 1.37 -3.89
CA CYS A 32 3.52 1.03 -3.48
C CYS A 32 3.85 1.71 -2.15
N LEU A 33 4.21 0.92 -1.15
CA LEU A 33 4.78 1.38 0.11
C LEU A 33 6.28 1.10 0.08
N GLU A 34 7.09 2.15 0.10
CA GLU A 34 8.54 1.99 0.10
C GLU A 34 9.15 2.48 1.42
N VAL A 35 10.10 1.70 1.93
CA VAL A 35 10.92 2.03 3.08
C VAL A 35 12.39 1.92 2.68
N GLU A 36 13.11 3.02 2.81
CA GLU A 36 14.55 3.13 2.58
C GLU A 36 15.27 3.30 3.92
N ASP A 37 16.28 2.47 4.16
CA ASP A 37 17.19 2.59 5.29
C ASP A 37 18.61 2.89 4.79
N SER A 38 19.36 3.70 5.54
CA SER A 38 20.80 3.96 5.30
C SER A 38 21.69 3.11 6.21
N GLY A 39 21.28 1.87 6.49
CA GLY A 39 22.03 0.92 7.30
C GLY A 39 23.21 0.29 6.56
N ILE A 40 23.72 -0.82 7.10
CA ILE A 40 24.88 -1.56 6.56
C ILE A 40 24.64 -2.18 5.17
N GLY A 41 23.39 -2.21 4.71
CA GLY A 41 23.01 -2.94 3.51
C GLY A 41 23.18 -4.46 3.65
N ILE A 42 22.88 -5.18 2.57
CA ILE A 42 22.78 -6.63 2.55
C ILE A 42 23.54 -7.17 1.34
N PRO A 43 24.57 -8.01 1.54
CA PRO A 43 25.34 -8.56 0.43
C PRO A 43 24.50 -9.57 -0.36
N LYS A 44 24.71 -9.61 -1.69
CA LYS A 44 23.88 -10.37 -2.64
C LYS A 44 23.79 -11.86 -2.34
N ASP A 45 24.86 -12.45 -1.82
CA ASP A 45 24.93 -13.85 -1.41
C ASP A 45 23.96 -14.18 -0.27
N ARG A 46 23.56 -13.19 0.55
CA ARG A 46 22.61 -13.38 1.68
C ARG A 46 21.16 -13.05 1.33
N TRP A 47 20.87 -12.55 0.13
CA TRP A 47 19.53 -12.14 -0.29
C TRP A 47 18.49 -13.25 -0.19
N HIS A 48 18.90 -14.50 -0.44
CA HIS A 48 18.04 -15.67 -0.40
C HIS A 48 17.54 -16.04 1.02
N LEU A 49 18.07 -15.40 2.06
CA LEU A 49 17.72 -15.63 3.46
C LEU A 49 16.69 -14.62 3.99
N LEU A 50 16.52 -13.45 3.35
CA LEU A 50 15.73 -12.32 3.87
C LEU A 50 14.28 -12.67 4.22
N PHE A 51 13.65 -13.53 3.42
CA PHE A 51 12.24 -13.88 3.57
C PHE A 51 12.03 -15.23 4.25
N ARG A 52 13.09 -15.85 4.78
CA ARG A 52 12.98 -17.11 5.50
C ARG A 52 12.64 -16.82 6.96
N PRO A 53 11.57 -17.44 7.50
CA PRO A 53 11.26 -17.33 8.92
C PRO A 53 12.46 -17.70 9.80
N PHE A 54 12.64 -16.97 10.90
CA PHE A 54 13.69 -17.21 11.90
C PHE A 54 15.14 -17.04 11.40
N GLN A 55 15.35 -16.49 10.21
CA GLN A 55 16.69 -16.14 9.73
C GLN A 55 17.03 -14.70 10.10
N GLN A 56 18.22 -14.51 10.66
CA GLN A 56 18.84 -13.20 10.84
C GLN A 56 20.13 -13.17 10.04
N ILE A 57 20.27 -12.16 9.17
CA ILE A 57 21.35 -12.08 8.19
C ILE A 57 22.67 -11.61 8.81
N ASP A 58 22.65 -11.06 10.02
CA ASP A 58 23.86 -10.74 10.76
C ASP A 58 23.63 -10.86 12.26
N SER A 59 24.30 -11.83 12.88
CA SER A 59 24.37 -11.98 14.34
C SER A 59 25.62 -11.30 14.92
N SER A 60 26.48 -10.70 14.08
CA SER A 60 27.87 -10.44 14.48
C SER A 60 28.28 -8.97 14.67
N MET A 61 27.63 -7.95 14.08
CA MET A 61 28.23 -6.60 14.10
C MET A 61 27.33 -5.37 14.25
N THR A 62 26.10 -5.50 14.73
CA THR A 62 25.34 -4.34 15.22
C THR A 62 24.39 -4.82 16.30
N ARG A 63 24.41 -4.16 17.47
CA ARG A 63 23.46 -4.23 18.62
C ARG A 63 22.43 -5.35 18.51
N LYS A 64 22.28 -6.21 19.53
CA LYS A 64 21.10 -7.11 19.69
C LYS A 64 19.81 -6.36 19.30
N HIS A 65 19.39 -6.43 18.04
CA HIS A 65 18.10 -5.92 17.61
C HIS A 65 17.18 -7.08 17.87
N GLU A 66 16.44 -6.97 18.97
CA GLU A 66 15.41 -7.93 19.35
C GLU A 66 14.45 -8.08 18.17
N GLY A 67 14.44 -9.25 17.55
CA GLY A 67 13.59 -9.53 16.41
C GLY A 67 13.72 -10.99 16.03
N THR A 68 12.63 -11.73 16.04
CA THR A 68 12.62 -13.18 15.79
C THR A 68 12.96 -13.56 14.33
N GLY A 69 13.33 -12.60 13.48
CA GLY A 69 13.47 -12.81 12.03
C GLY A 69 12.14 -13.08 11.33
N LEU A 70 11.00 -12.84 12.00
CA LEU A 70 9.68 -13.10 11.42
C LEU A 70 9.09 -11.93 10.65
N GLY A 71 9.49 -10.69 10.97
CA GLY A 71 8.84 -9.48 10.44
C GLY A 71 8.75 -9.49 8.92
N LEU A 72 9.88 -9.60 8.24
CA LEU A 72 9.92 -9.51 6.77
C LEU A 72 9.25 -10.71 6.08
N ALA A 73 9.38 -11.91 6.64
CA ALA A 73 8.68 -13.11 6.15
C ALA A 73 7.16 -12.97 6.28
N LEU A 74 6.68 -12.44 7.41
CA LEU A 74 5.26 -12.18 7.65
C LEU A 74 4.75 -11.07 6.72
N THR A 75 5.47 -9.96 6.58
CA THR A 75 5.09 -8.86 5.69
C THR A 75 4.95 -9.35 4.25
N LYS A 76 5.89 -10.18 3.77
CA LYS A 76 5.79 -10.77 2.42
C LYS A 76 4.53 -11.63 2.28
N ARG A 77 4.27 -12.52 3.23
CA ARG A 77 3.08 -13.38 3.22
C ARG A 77 1.79 -12.57 3.27
N LEU A 78 1.74 -11.52 4.09
CA LEU A 78 0.58 -10.62 4.17
C LEU A 78 0.36 -9.93 2.82
N ALA A 79 1.40 -9.38 2.19
CA ALA A 79 1.29 -8.76 0.87
C ALA A 79 0.78 -9.75 -0.19
N GLU A 80 1.34 -10.97 -0.22
CA GLU A 80 0.93 -12.03 -1.15
C GLU A 80 -0.54 -12.45 -0.94
N MET A 81 -1.01 -12.56 0.30
CA MET A 81 -2.42 -12.86 0.59
C MET A 81 -3.38 -11.76 0.10
N HIS A 82 -2.91 -10.53 -0.07
CA HIS A 82 -3.70 -9.42 -0.62
C HIS A 82 -3.52 -9.27 -2.14
N GLY A 83 -3.00 -10.31 -2.84
CA GLY A 83 -2.75 -10.26 -4.29
C GLY A 83 -1.56 -9.38 -4.68
N GLY A 84 -0.78 -8.95 -3.70
CA GLY A 84 0.39 -8.11 -3.84
C GLY A 84 1.70 -8.89 -3.79
N THR A 85 2.79 -8.18 -3.54
CA THR A 85 4.12 -8.75 -3.41
C THR A 85 5.06 -7.80 -2.67
N LEU A 86 6.22 -8.32 -2.25
CA LEU A 86 7.28 -7.54 -1.62
C LEU A 86 8.58 -7.73 -2.41
N SER A 87 9.16 -6.61 -2.84
CA SER A 87 10.47 -6.55 -3.49
C SER A 87 11.47 -5.76 -2.65
N PHE A 88 12.76 -6.00 -2.85
CA PHE A 88 13.79 -5.22 -2.18
C PHE A 88 15.00 -5.01 -3.08
N TRP A 89 15.80 -4.01 -2.74
CA TRP A 89 17.12 -3.77 -3.30
C TRP A 89 18.05 -3.36 -2.17
N SER A 90 19.31 -3.76 -2.23
CA SER A 90 20.27 -3.40 -1.17
C SER A 90 21.68 -3.33 -1.73
N VAL A 91 22.49 -2.41 -1.19
CA VAL A 91 23.90 -2.30 -1.53
C VAL A 91 24.70 -2.23 -0.22
N PRO A 92 25.71 -3.09 -0.03
CA PRO A 92 26.59 -3.01 1.14
C PRO A 92 27.09 -1.59 1.37
N ASP A 93 27.07 -1.18 2.63
CA ASP A 93 27.48 0.14 3.15
C ASP A 93 26.68 1.34 2.61
N LYS A 94 25.61 1.12 1.85
CA LYS A 94 24.70 2.17 1.38
C LYS A 94 23.29 2.05 1.94
N GLY A 95 22.91 0.86 2.40
CA GLY A 95 21.58 0.59 2.97
C GLY A 95 20.70 -0.25 2.06
N SER A 96 19.40 -0.26 2.37
CA SER A 96 18.41 -1.08 1.66
C SER A 96 17.11 -0.35 1.42
N THR A 97 16.39 -0.82 0.41
CA THR A 97 15.09 -0.34 0.01
C THR A 97 14.14 -1.52 -0.05
N PHE A 98 13.04 -1.47 0.68
CA PHE A 98 11.97 -2.47 0.68
C PHE A 98 10.71 -1.85 0.12
N ARG A 99 10.01 -2.57 -0.75
CA ARG A 99 8.78 -2.12 -1.41
C ARG A 99 7.69 -3.17 -1.29
N ILE A 100 6.53 -2.77 -0.81
CA ILE A 100 5.30 -3.57 -0.83
C ILE A 100 4.43 -3.02 -1.95
N TRP A 101 3.97 -3.93 -2.81
CA TRP A 101 3.08 -3.64 -3.92
C TRP A 101 1.73 -4.29 -3.64
N LEU A 102 0.65 -3.53 -3.64
CA LEU A 102 -0.71 -4.03 -3.42
C LEU A 102 -1.62 -3.60 -4.57
N PRO A 103 -2.50 -4.47 -5.08
CA PRO A 103 -3.56 -4.06 -5.99
C PRO A 103 -4.40 -2.96 -5.34
N TRP A 104 -4.65 -1.90 -6.09
CA TRP A 104 -5.57 -0.83 -5.72
C TRP A 104 -6.84 -1.04 -6.54
N LEU A 105 -7.85 -1.64 -5.91
CA LEU A 105 -9.19 -1.67 -6.46
C LEU A 105 -9.83 -0.32 -6.10
N ASP A 106 -10.27 0.44 -7.10
CA ASP A 106 -11.10 1.60 -6.83
C ASP A 106 -12.45 1.09 -6.29
N PRO A 107 -12.78 1.33 -5.01
CA PRO A 107 -14.03 0.85 -4.42
C PRO A 107 -15.27 1.51 -5.06
N PHE A 108 -15.09 2.50 -5.92
CA PHE A 108 -16.15 3.20 -6.62
C PHE A 108 -16.24 2.86 -8.12
N ALA A 109 -15.34 2.00 -8.65
CA ALA A 109 -15.36 1.61 -10.07
C ALA A 109 -16.64 0.86 -10.49
N GLU A 110 -17.40 0.28 -9.55
CA GLU A 110 -18.66 -0.43 -9.81
C GLU A 110 -19.91 0.46 -9.73
N ILE A 111 -19.79 1.77 -9.49
CA ILE A 111 -20.96 2.68 -9.33
C ILE A 111 -21.46 3.27 -10.68
N GLU A 112 -20.85 2.94 -11.82
CA GLU A 112 -21.20 3.57 -13.10
C GLU A 112 -22.28 2.87 -13.97
N GLU A 113 -22.94 1.80 -13.52
CA GLU A 113 -24.00 1.16 -14.34
C GLU A 113 -25.27 0.74 -13.58
N THR A 114 -25.86 1.59 -12.74
CA THR A 114 -27.33 1.57 -12.52
C THR A 114 -27.80 2.91 -11.98
N ASP A 115 -28.24 3.82 -12.85
CA ASP A 115 -29.32 4.80 -12.58
C ASP A 115 -29.64 5.63 -13.85
N ALA A 116 -29.86 4.94 -14.98
CA ALA A 116 -30.49 5.53 -16.16
C ALA A 116 -32.02 5.63 -16.03
N ASP A 117 -32.59 5.49 -14.82
CA ASP A 117 -34.00 5.74 -14.55
C ASP A 117 -34.22 6.40 -13.18
N LEU A 118 -33.83 7.67 -13.06
CA LEU A 118 -34.34 8.56 -12.01
C LEU A 118 -35.30 9.58 -12.63
N SER A 119 -36.47 9.11 -13.07
CA SER A 119 -37.63 9.97 -13.35
C SER A 119 -38.30 10.52 -12.07
N ILE A 120 -37.57 10.68 -10.96
CA ILE A 120 -38.09 11.34 -9.77
C ILE A 120 -37.75 12.83 -9.90
N ALA A 121 -38.58 13.54 -10.68
CA ALA A 121 -38.62 15.00 -10.58
C ALA A 121 -38.87 15.38 -9.10
N PRO A 122 -38.12 16.31 -8.51
CA PRO A 122 -38.42 16.77 -7.16
C PRO A 122 -39.83 17.38 -7.17
N SER A 123 -40.74 16.74 -6.43
CA SER A 123 -42.07 17.30 -6.18
C SER A 123 -41.90 18.66 -5.47
N PRO A 124 -42.58 19.73 -5.91
CA PRO A 124 -42.43 21.02 -5.27
C PRO A 124 -42.92 20.93 -3.82
N VAL A 125 -42.00 21.22 -2.89
CA VAL A 125 -42.26 21.32 -1.45
C VAL A 125 -43.42 22.31 -1.24
N LYS A 126 -44.55 21.84 -0.69
CA LYS A 126 -45.62 22.73 -0.22
C LYS A 126 -45.06 23.56 0.94
N GLN A 127 -44.93 24.86 0.75
CA GLN A 127 -44.67 25.82 1.81
C GLN A 127 -45.74 25.67 2.91
N SER A 128 -45.31 25.29 4.11
CA SER A 128 -46.13 25.23 5.31
C SER A 128 -46.56 26.65 5.71
N GLN A 129 -47.87 26.86 5.83
CA GLN A 129 -48.43 28.11 6.37
C GLN A 129 -48.15 28.19 7.88
N PRO A 130 -47.83 29.39 8.43
CA PRO A 130 -47.63 29.55 9.86
C PRO A 130 -48.95 29.44 10.62
N LEU A 131 -48.97 28.66 11.71
CA LEU A 131 -50.12 28.49 12.60
C LEU A 131 -50.34 29.77 13.43
N SER A 132 -51.51 30.39 13.30
CA SER A 132 -51.95 31.48 14.19
C SER A 132 -52.46 30.90 15.51
N ILE A 133 -51.82 31.26 16.62
CA ILE A 133 -52.32 30.96 17.96
C ILE A 133 -53.24 32.10 18.38
N GLN A 134 -54.54 31.83 18.55
CA GLN A 134 -55.48 32.73 19.21
C GLN A 134 -55.51 32.38 20.71
N ASN A 135 -55.10 33.33 21.55
CA ASN A 135 -55.26 33.24 23.01
C ASN A 135 -56.68 33.66 23.40
N SER A 136 -57.32 32.89 24.28
CA SER A 136 -58.52 33.29 25.06
C SER A 136 -58.12 33.56 26.50
#